data_AF-A0A1N6W455-F1
#
_entry.id   AF-A0A1N6W455-F1
#
_cell.length_a   1.000
_cell.length_b   1.000
_cell.length_c   1.000
_cell.angle_alpha   90.00
_cell.angle_beta   90.00
_cell.angle_gamma   90.00
#
_symmetry.space_group_name_H-M   'P 1'
#
loop_
_entity.id
_entity.type
_entity.pdbx_description
1 polymer ?
#
loop_
_entity_poly.entity_id
_entity_poly.type
_entity_poly.pdbx_seq_one_letter_code
_entity_poly.pdbx_strand_id
1 'polypeptide(L)' 'MASIVVIQQDHTPEINKMTEEEFDATFTYTLDMLLAAMAEESEIDPEKFFSMACVLENLRFFSPVLYGAIRIKPE' A
#
# COMPACT_ATOMS: atom_id res chain seq x y z
N MET A 1 -30.12 7.77 43.90
CA MET A 1 -30.10 6.87 42.74
C MET A 1 -29.26 7.53 41.65
N ALA A 2 -28.34 6.76 41.07
CA ALA A 2 -27.50 7.10 39.92
C ALA A 2 -28.38 7.44 38.68
N SER A 3 -27.92 8.10 37.61
CA SER A 3 -26.66 7.90 36.90
C SER A 3 -26.26 9.13 36.08
N ILE A 4 -24.97 9.47 36.12
CA ILE A 4 -24.31 10.31 35.12
C ILE A 4 -24.04 9.40 33.91
N VAL A 5 -24.61 9.71 32.76
CA VAL A 5 -24.29 9.05 31.50
C VAL A 5 -22.91 9.52 31.09
N VAL A 6 -21.90 8.71 31.37
CA VAL A 6 -20.56 8.87 30.79
C VAL A 6 -20.70 8.54 29.31
N ILE A 7 -20.70 9.57 28.45
CA ILE A 7 -20.52 9.38 27.02
C ILE A 7 -19.04 9.01 26.85
N GLN A 8 -18.75 7.71 26.88
CA GLN A 8 -17.49 7.21 26.35
C GLN A 8 -17.52 7.50 24.85
N GLN A 9 -16.83 8.54 24.42
CA GLN A 9 -16.44 8.63 23.02
C GLN A 9 -15.45 7.49 22.80
N ASP A 10 -15.95 6.38 22.26
CA ASP A 10 -15.12 5.36 21.64
C ASP A 10 -14.40 6.03 20.47
N HIS A 11 -13.27 6.67 20.77
CA HIS A 11 -12.29 7.04 19.76
C HIS A 11 -11.55 5.76 19.36
N THR A 12 -12.29 4.87 18.72
CA THR A 12 -11.69 3.86 17.87
C THR A 12 -10.97 4.67 16.79
N PRO A 13 -9.64 4.54 16.62
CA PRO A 13 -8.96 5.24 15.54
C PRO A 13 -9.67 4.85 14.25
N GLU A 14 -10.16 5.83 13.49
CA GLU A 14 -10.57 5.60 12.12
C GLU A 14 -9.38 4.93 11.45
N ILE A 15 -9.47 3.62 11.22
CA ILE A 15 -8.67 2.95 10.20
C ILE A 15 -9.08 3.70 8.94
N ASN A 16 -8.29 4.72 8.57
CA ASN A 16 -8.48 5.53 7.37
C ASN A 16 -8.80 4.53 6.26
N LYS A 17 -10.07 4.47 5.84
CA LYS A 17 -10.48 3.57 4.77
C LYS A 17 -9.96 4.18 3.48
N MET A 18 -8.66 4.02 3.25
CA MET A 18 -8.02 4.35 1.99
C MET A 18 -8.85 3.74 0.87
N THR A 19 -9.26 4.52 -0.11
CA THR A 19 -10.03 4.00 -1.24
C THR A 19 -9.16 3.08 -2.11
N GLU A 20 -9.78 2.31 -2.99
CA GLU A 20 -9.03 1.47 -3.93
C GLU A 20 -8.18 2.33 -4.86
N GLU A 21 -8.71 3.48 -5.30
CA GLU A 21 -8.01 4.43 -6.15
C GLU A 21 -6.84 5.10 -5.42
N GLU A 22 -7.03 5.48 -4.15
CA GLU A 22 -5.96 6.05 -3.34
C GLU A 22 -4.84 5.02 -3.10
N PHE A 23 -5.21 3.76 -2.82
CA PHE A 23 -4.27 2.67 -2.69
C PHE A 23 -3.50 2.45 -3.98
N ASP A 24 -4.19 2.34 -5.12
CA ASP A 24 -3.57 2.13 -6.42
C ASP A 24 -2.60 3.25 -6.80
N ALA A 25 -3.00 4.50 -6.57
CA ALA A 25 -2.14 5.67 -6.82
C ALA A 25 -0.89 5.65 -5.94
N THR A 26 -1.06 5.37 -4.64
CA THR A 26 0.06 5.31 -3.69
C THR A 26 0.98 4.13 -3.97
N PHE A 27 0.40 2.98 -4.33
CA PHE A 27 1.13 1.76 -4.67
C PHE A 27 1.95 1.96 -5.95
N THR A 28 1.33 2.48 -7.00
CA THR A 28 2.01 2.85 -8.25
C THR A 28 3.16 3.82 -7.99
N TYR A 29 2.89 4.91 -7.25
CA TYR A 29 3.92 5.89 -6.91
C TYR A 29 5.10 5.26 -6.14
N THR A 30 4.80 4.35 -5.21
CA THR A 30 5.82 3.64 -4.44
C THR A 30 6.70 2.77 -5.34
N LEU A 31 6.11 2.04 -6.29
CA LEU A 31 6.86 1.20 -7.23
C LEU A 31 7.72 2.05 -8.17
N ASP A 32 7.19 3.16 -8.68
CA ASP A 32 7.96 4.10 -9.51
C ASP A 32 9.15 4.68 -8.74
N MET A 33 8.97 4.98 -7.45
CA MET A 33 10.06 5.47 -6.61
C MET A 33 11.15 4.43 -6.37
N LEU A 34 10.78 3.16 -6.21
CA LEU A 34 11.75 2.06 -6.11
C LEU A 34 12.55 1.91 -7.42
N LEU A 35 11.90 2.02 -8.57
CA LEU A 35 12.58 1.98 -9.87
C LEU A 35 13.55 3.13 -10.05
N ALA A 36 13.15 4.35 -9.70
CA ALA A 36 14.00 5.52 -9.76
C ALA A 36 15.22 5.36 -8.84
N ALA A 37 15.01 4.94 -7.59
CA ALA A 37 16.10 4.71 -6.64
C ALA A 37 17.08 3.65 -7.14
N MET A 38 16.58 2.54 -7.68
CA MET A 38 17.43 1.51 -8.28
C MET A 38 18.21 2.01 -9.50
N ALA A 39 17.61 2.87 -10.34
CA ALA A 39 18.27 3.39 -11.53
C ALA A 39 19.43 4.35 -11.20
N GLU A 40 19.40 4.97 -10.02
CA GLU A 40 20.47 5.85 -9.54
C GLU A 40 21.67 5.07 -8.98
N GLU A 41 21.51 3.79 -8.67
CA GLU A 41 22.56 2.94 -8.10
C GLU A 41 23.46 2.34 -9.18
N SER A 42 24.65 2.93 -9.34
CA SER A 42 25.64 2.52 -10.36
C SER A 42 26.18 1.09 -10.22
N GLU A 43 26.00 0.46 -9.06
CA GLU A 43 26.42 -0.93 -8.82
C GLU A 43 25.39 -1.96 -9.32
N ILE A 44 24.18 -1.52 -9.68
CA ILE A 44 23.15 -2.41 -10.18
C ILE A 44 23.44 -2.76 -11.64
N ASP A 45 23.56 -4.07 -11.89
CA ASP A 45 23.67 -4.61 -13.23
C ASP A 45 22.41 -4.28 -14.07
N PRO A 46 22.53 -3.76 -15.30
CA PRO A 46 21.39 -3.36 -16.11
C PRO A 46 20.39 -4.48 -16.43
N GLU A 47 20.87 -5.72 -16.60
CA GLU A 47 20.00 -6.87 -16.89
C GLU A 47 19.19 -7.26 -15.65
N LYS A 48 19.82 -7.20 -14.47
CA LYS A 48 19.13 -7.37 -13.18
C LYS A 48 18.13 -6.24 -12.92
N PHE A 49 18.49 -5.00 -13.21
CA PHE A 49 17.58 -3.87 -13.13
C PHE A 49 16.35 -4.10 -13.99
N PHE A 50 16.54 -4.43 -15.27
CA PHE A 50 15.44 -4.70 -16.21
C PHE A 50 14.53 -5.83 -15.72
N SER A 51 15.13 -6.93 -15.26
CA SER A 51 14.37 -8.06 -14.71
C SER A 51 13.50 -7.64 -13.51
N MET A 52 14.06 -6.84 -12.60
CA MET A 52 13.32 -6.33 -11.45
C MET A 52 12.24 -5.33 -11.87
N ALA A 53 12.50 -4.50 -12.88
CA ALA A 53 11.52 -3.57 -13.42
C ALA A 53 10.28 -4.32 -13.96
N CYS A 54 10.48 -5.40 -14.71
CA CYS A 54 9.39 -6.26 -15.16
C CYS A 54 8.61 -6.89 -13.99
N VAL A 55 9.29 -7.28 -12.91
CA VAL A 55 8.63 -7.83 -11.72
C VAL A 55 7.75 -6.77 -11.05
N LEU A 56 8.26 -5.55 -10.85
CA LEU A 56 7.51 -4.47 -10.21
C LEU A 56 6.34 -3.99 -11.08
N GLU A 57 6.51 -3.94 -12.41
CA GLU A 57 5.42 -3.62 -13.34
C GLU A 57 4.30 -4.68 -13.30
N ASN A 58 4.67 -5.96 -13.30
CA ASN A 58 3.69 -7.03 -13.11
C ASN A 58 3.00 -6.94 -11.74
N LEU A 59 3.73 -6.56 -10.69
CA LEU A 59 3.15 -6.38 -9.36
C LEU A 59 2.13 -5.23 -9.33
N ARG A 60 2.41 -4.12 -10.03
CA ARG A 60 1.47 -3.01 -10.21
C ARG A 60 0.15 -3.46 -10.83
N PHE A 61 0.20 -4.33 -11.84
CA PHE A 61 -1.00 -4.87 -12.48
C PHE A 61 -1.93 -5.59 -11.49
N PHE A 62 -1.38 -6.19 -10.42
CA PHE A 62 -2.15 -6.87 -9.38
C PHE A 62 -2.64 -5.97 -8.24
N SER A 63 -2.45 -4.65 -8.33
CA SER A 63 -2.86 -3.68 -7.30
C SER A 63 -4.31 -3.86 -6.81
N PRO A 64 -5.35 -4.03 -7.66
CA PRO A 64 -6.72 -4.27 -7.20
C PRO A 64 -6.88 -5.56 -6.38
N VAL A 65 -6.17 -6.62 -6.77
CA VAL A 65 -6.18 -7.91 -6.07
C VAL A 65 -5.54 -7.78 -4.70
N LEU A 66 -4.42 -7.05 -4.62
CA LEU A 66 -3.72 -6.79 -3.35
C LEU A 66 -4.60 -5.96 -2.40
N TYR A 67 -5.27 -4.92 -2.90
CA TYR A 67 -6.21 -4.13 -2.11
C TYR A 67 -7.33 -4.97 -1.52
N GLY A 68 -7.92 -5.86 -2.33
CA GLY A 68 -8.92 -6.82 -1.86
C GLY A 68 -8.36 -7.76 -0.78
N ALA A 69 -7.17 -8.33 -1.01
CA ALA A 69 -6.56 -9.29 -0.10
C ALA A 69 -6.22 -8.71 1.27
N ILE A 70 -5.65 -7.49 1.34
CA ILE A 70 -5.22 -6.88 2.61
C ILE A 70 -6.40 -6.36 3.44
N ARG A 71 -7.58 -6.18 2.83
CA ARG A 71 -8.80 -5.77 3.51
C ARG A 71 -9.61 -6.94 4.07
N ILE A 72 -9.32 -8.17 3.67
CA ILE A 72 -9.91 -9.37 4.25
C ILE A 72 -9.20 -9.63 5.58
N LYS A 73 -9.92 -9.45 6.70
CA LYS A 73 -9.43 -9.87 8.01
C LYS A 73 -9.41 -11.41 8.04
N PRO A 74 -8.27 -12.08 8.26
CA PRO A 74 -8.28 -13.53 8.47
C PRO A 74 -9.02 -13.82 9.79
N GLU A 75 -10.01 -14.71 9.73
CA GLU A 75 -10.73 -15.25 10.91
C GLU A 75 -9.86 -16.20 11.73
#